data_AF-A0A9D1QMG3-F1
#
_entry.id   AF-A0A9D1QMG3-F1
#
_cell.length_a   1.000
_cell.length_b   1.000
_cell.length_c   1.000
_cell.angle_alpha   90.00
_cell.angle_beta   90.00
_cell.angle_gamma   90.00
#
_symmetry.space_group_name_H-M   'P 1'
#
loop_
_entity.id
_entity.type
_entity.pdbx_description
1 polymer ?
#
loop_
_entity_poly.entity_id
_entity_poly.type
_entity_poly.pdbx_seq_one_letter_code
_entity_poly.pdbx_strand_id
1 'polypeptide(L)'
;MKKGQMAAAKTQGRGALLVLSLVCVGLLVVGGVFFAQWQSASSRAQKQGGVMMEEFRAKMEEAGSCASAWLAGEGDRSWSDCIRSFKRLENQAQRLGEVGVLSETDADRYHRFFYQMEETWILSDGQDVPMEPVEKLVQLAGQDDFWEKGAPYDDFASFMGED
;
A
#
# COMPACT_ATOMS: atom_id res chain seq x y z
N MET A 1 66.58 -31.95 -26.82
CA MET A 1 65.75 -30.75 -27.08
C MET A 1 64.46 -30.84 -26.26
N LYS A 2 64.39 -30.23 -25.06
CA LYS A 2 63.18 -30.19 -24.21
C LYS A 2 63.10 -28.85 -23.45
N LYS A 3 63.14 -27.73 -24.16
CA LYS A 3 62.93 -26.38 -23.57
C LYS A 3 61.80 -25.58 -24.22
N GLY A 4 61.22 -26.06 -25.33
CA GLY A 4 60.21 -25.31 -26.09
C GLY A 4 58.74 -25.48 -25.63
N GLN A 5 58.39 -26.57 -24.94
CA GLN A 5 56.97 -26.89 -24.66
C GLN A 5 56.44 -26.38 -23.31
N MET A 6 57.30 -26.00 -22.37
CA MET A 6 56.85 -25.47 -21.06
C MET A 6 56.51 -23.97 -21.09
N ALA A 7 56.92 -23.23 -22.13
CA ALA A 7 56.62 -21.80 -22.24
C ALA A 7 55.18 -21.54 -22.73
N ALA A 8 54.62 -22.43 -23.56
CA ALA A 8 53.30 -22.25 -24.17
C ALA A 8 52.13 -22.55 -23.20
N ALA A 9 52.31 -23.49 -22.26
CA ALA A 9 51.27 -23.83 -21.29
C ALA A 9 51.05 -22.74 -20.22
N LYS A 10 52.09 -21.95 -19.90
CA LYS A 10 52.04 -20.91 -18.86
C LYS A 10 51.39 -19.60 -19.35
N THR A 11 51.46 -19.33 -20.65
CA THR A 11 50.80 -18.18 -21.30
C THR A 11 49.31 -18.42 -21.54
N GLN A 12 48.91 -19.66 -21.88
CA GLN A 12 47.51 -20.02 -22.11
C GLN A 12 46.67 -19.94 -20.82
N GLY A 13 47.21 -20.35 -19.68
CA GLY A 13 46.55 -20.22 -18.37
C GLY A 13 46.42 -18.77 -17.88
N ARG A 14 47.38 -17.88 -18.20
CA ARG A 14 47.33 -16.45 -17.83
C ARG A 14 46.32 -15.67 -18.66
N GLY A 15 46.19 -15.98 -19.96
CA GLY A 15 45.18 -15.38 -20.83
C GLY A 15 43.76 -15.75 -20.39
N ALA A 16 43.51 -17.02 -20.09
CA ALA A 16 42.22 -17.48 -19.59
C ALA A 16 41.84 -16.84 -18.23
N LEU A 17 42.82 -16.69 -17.32
CA LEU A 17 42.63 -16.01 -16.04
C LEU A 17 42.31 -14.52 -16.21
N LEU A 18 42.97 -13.84 -17.15
CA LEU A 18 42.70 -12.44 -17.46
C LEU A 18 41.29 -12.26 -18.05
N VAL A 19 40.89 -13.11 -19.00
CA VAL A 19 39.54 -13.10 -19.58
C VAL A 19 38.49 -13.35 -18.50
N LEU A 20 38.70 -14.35 -17.64
CA LEU A 20 37.78 -14.64 -16.53
C LEU A 20 37.68 -13.44 -15.57
N SER A 21 38.80 -12.80 -15.23
CA SER A 21 38.81 -11.62 -14.36
C SER A 21 38.06 -10.43 -14.97
N LEU A 22 38.22 -10.19 -16.27
CA LEU A 22 37.50 -9.14 -17.00
C LEU A 22 35.99 -9.43 -17.05
N VAL A 23 35.60 -10.69 -17.23
CA VAL A 23 34.18 -11.11 -17.16
C VAL A 23 33.62 -10.89 -15.76
N CYS A 24 34.35 -11.28 -14.70
CA CYS A 24 33.91 -11.05 -13.33
C CYS A 24 33.76 -9.55 -13.00
N VAL A 25 34.72 -8.72 -13.42
CA VAL A 25 34.63 -7.25 -13.26
C VAL A 25 33.45 -6.70 -14.04
N GLY A 26 33.23 -7.16 -15.27
CA GLY A 26 32.07 -6.78 -16.09
C GLY A 26 30.74 -7.12 -15.41
N LEU A 27 30.62 -8.33 -14.85
CA LEU A 27 29.43 -8.76 -14.11
C LEU A 27 29.21 -7.94 -12.83
N LEU A 28 30.27 -7.59 -12.11
CA LEU A 28 30.17 -6.72 -10.92
C LEU A 28 29.71 -5.31 -11.28
N VAL A 29 30.20 -4.75 -12.39
CA VAL A 29 29.77 -3.42 -12.86
C VAL A 29 28.32 -3.44 -13.29
N VAL A 30 27.91 -4.43 -14.11
CA VAL A 30 26.51 -4.55 -14.56
C VAL A 30 25.57 -4.83 -13.39
N GLY A 31 25.94 -5.74 -12.49
CA GLY A 31 25.18 -6.05 -11.28
C GLY A 31 25.06 -4.85 -10.35
N GLY A 32 26.13 -4.07 -10.18
CA GLY A 32 26.13 -2.83 -9.39
C GLY A 32 25.21 -1.76 -9.97
N VAL A 33 25.22 -1.56 -11.30
CA VAL A 33 24.31 -0.62 -11.98
C VAL A 33 22.86 -1.09 -11.83
N PHE A 34 22.59 -2.38 -12.04
CA PHE A 34 21.26 -2.95 -11.87
C PHE A 34 20.75 -2.78 -10.44
N PHE A 35 21.59 -3.06 -9.43
CA PHE A 35 21.23 -2.93 -8.02
C PHE A 35 20.94 -1.46 -7.65
N ALA A 36 21.76 -0.51 -8.12
CA ALA A 36 21.53 0.91 -7.89
C ALA A 36 20.22 1.40 -8.53
N GLN A 37 19.91 0.95 -9.76
CA GLN A 37 18.64 1.25 -10.42
C GLN A 37 17.46 0.66 -9.64
N TRP A 38 17.57 -0.60 -9.22
CA TRP A 38 16.54 -1.28 -8.43
C TRP A 38 16.29 -0.57 -7.09
N GLN A 39 17.34 -0.18 -6.36
CA GLN A 39 17.22 0.55 -5.10
C GLN A 39 16.59 1.95 -5.30
N SER A 40 16.90 2.63 -6.40
CA SER A 40 16.27 3.90 -6.74
C SER A 40 14.80 3.76 -7.12
N ALA A 41 14.41 2.63 -7.73
CA ALA A 41 13.03 2.33 -8.08
C ALA A 41 12.23 1.93 -6.84
N SER A 42 12.78 1.08 -5.97
CA SER A 42 12.14 0.66 -4.72
C SER A 42 11.91 1.83 -3.78
N SER A 43 12.88 2.73 -3.63
CA SER A 43 12.72 3.94 -2.81
C SER A 43 11.64 4.90 -3.34
N ARG A 44 11.48 5.00 -4.67
CA ARG A 44 10.38 5.77 -5.26
C ARG A 44 9.03 5.11 -5.02
N ALA A 45 8.95 3.79 -5.21
CA ALA A 45 7.73 3.02 -4.94
C ALA A 45 7.31 3.15 -3.46
N GLN A 46 8.27 3.07 -2.52
CA GLN A 46 8.00 3.25 -1.09
C GLN A 46 7.47 4.66 -0.77
N LYS A 47 8.08 5.70 -1.34
CA LYS A 47 7.60 7.08 -1.16
C LYS A 47 6.19 7.27 -1.72
N GLN A 48 5.95 6.74 -2.92
CA GLN A 48 4.63 6.81 -3.55
C GLN A 48 3.57 6.04 -2.75
N GLY A 49 3.92 4.87 -2.21
CA GLY A 49 3.03 4.10 -1.32
C GLY A 49 2.70 4.86 -0.04
N GLY A 50 3.68 5.53 0.57
CA GLY A 50 3.45 6.40 1.74
C GLY A 50 2.44 7.51 1.45
N VAL A 51 2.60 8.24 0.33
CA VAL A 51 1.65 9.29 -0.07
C VAL A 51 0.24 8.74 -0.29
N MET A 52 0.13 7.58 -0.93
CA MET A 52 -1.19 6.97 -1.19
C MET A 52 -1.88 6.49 0.09
N MET A 53 -1.11 6.06 1.10
CA MET A 53 -1.65 5.74 2.43
C MET A 53 -2.07 6.99 3.19
N GLU A 54 -1.30 8.08 3.11
CA GLU A 54 -1.71 9.37 3.68
C GLU A 54 -3.00 9.89 3.04
N GLU A 55 -3.15 9.76 1.71
CA GLU A 55 -4.40 10.09 1.01
C GLU A 55 -5.58 9.23 1.49
N PHE A 56 -5.35 7.94 1.72
CA PHE A 56 -6.39 7.04 2.23
C PHE A 56 -6.80 7.39 3.66
N ARG A 57 -5.82 7.70 4.52
CA ARG A 57 -6.05 8.25 5.85
C ARG A 57 -6.87 9.53 5.82
N ALA A 58 -6.50 10.50 4.98
CA ALA A 58 -7.23 11.76 4.86
C ALA A 58 -8.70 11.56 4.42
N LYS A 59 -8.96 10.58 3.55
CA LYS A 59 -10.33 10.20 3.16
C LYS A 59 -11.09 9.52 4.31
N MET A 60 -10.41 8.76 5.15
CA MET A 60 -11.01 8.17 6.36
C MET A 60 -11.39 9.25 7.36
N GLU A 61 -10.52 10.24 7.57
CA GLU A 61 -10.80 11.43 8.37
C GLU A 61 -11.99 12.22 7.82
N GLU A 62 -12.08 12.39 6.50
CA GLU A 62 -13.22 13.03 5.83
C GLU A 62 -14.54 12.25 6.07
N ALA A 63 -14.52 10.93 5.93
CA ALA A 63 -15.68 10.08 6.18
C ALA A 63 -16.09 10.09 7.67
N GLY A 64 -15.12 10.05 8.59
CA GLY A 64 -15.34 10.16 10.04
C GLY A 64 -15.93 11.51 10.44
N SER A 65 -15.43 12.60 9.86
CA SER A 65 -15.98 13.95 10.06
C SER A 65 -17.43 14.06 9.57
N CYS A 66 -17.70 13.50 8.39
CA CYS A 66 -19.06 13.48 7.85
C CYS A 66 -20.02 12.67 8.74
N ALA A 67 -19.60 11.46 9.14
CA ALA A 67 -20.32 10.62 10.09
C ALA A 67 -20.59 11.35 11.41
N SER A 68 -19.60 12.07 11.94
CA SER A 68 -19.75 12.89 13.15
C SER A 68 -20.78 14.02 12.97
N ALA A 69 -20.80 14.69 11.81
CA ALA A 69 -21.76 15.75 11.52
C ALA A 69 -23.20 15.19 11.42
N TRP A 70 -23.36 14.02 10.79
CA TRP A 70 -24.63 13.32 10.74
C TRP A 70 -25.13 12.91 12.13
N LEU A 71 -24.24 12.34 12.97
CA LEU A 71 -24.56 12.00 14.37
C LEU A 71 -24.98 13.21 15.20
N ALA A 72 -24.41 14.39 14.90
CA ALA A 72 -24.77 15.66 15.54
C ALA A 72 -26.09 16.28 15.00
N GLY A 73 -26.71 15.68 13.98
CA GLY A 73 -27.94 16.18 13.37
C GLY A 73 -27.74 17.37 12.43
N GLU A 74 -26.53 17.57 11.89
CA GLU A 74 -26.18 18.69 11.00
C GLU A 74 -26.67 18.46 9.55
N GLY A 75 -27.99 18.26 9.37
CA GLY A 75 -28.76 18.38 8.11
C GLY A 75 -28.43 17.45 6.91
N ASP A 76 -29.38 17.34 5.97
CA ASP A 76 -29.33 16.44 4.78
C ASP A 76 -28.13 16.63 3.83
N ARG A 77 -27.45 17.78 3.86
CA ARG A 77 -26.25 17.97 3.02
C ARG A 77 -25.12 17.03 3.44
N SER A 78 -24.97 16.79 4.75
CA SER A 78 -23.97 15.85 5.27
C SER A 78 -24.20 14.43 4.75
N TRP A 79 -25.46 13.99 4.69
CA TRP A 79 -25.84 12.66 4.24
C TRP A 79 -25.28 12.26 2.87
N SER A 80 -25.56 13.07 1.84
CA SER A 80 -25.11 12.79 0.48
C SER A 80 -23.58 12.87 0.33
N ASP A 81 -22.94 13.71 1.15
CA ASP A 81 -21.50 13.85 1.18
C ASP A 81 -20.84 12.65 1.88
N CYS A 82 -21.49 12.05 2.88
CA CYS A 82 -21.02 10.84 3.57
C CYS A 82 -21.04 9.64 2.64
N ILE A 83 -22.15 9.43 1.92
CA ILE A 83 -22.27 8.37 0.89
C ILE A 83 -21.13 8.50 -0.13
N ARG A 84 -20.90 9.72 -0.64
CA ARG A 84 -19.81 9.97 -1.60
C ARG A 84 -18.43 9.72 -0.99
N SER A 85 -18.26 9.94 0.31
CA SER A 85 -17.00 9.70 1.01
C SER A 85 -16.71 8.22 1.16
N PHE A 86 -17.71 7.39 1.49
CA PHE A 86 -17.58 5.94 1.51
C PHE A 86 -17.24 5.39 0.12
N LYS A 87 -17.90 5.86 -0.94
CA LYS A 87 -17.53 5.49 -2.32
C LYS A 87 -16.09 5.83 -2.67
N ARG A 88 -15.59 6.98 -2.20
CA ARG A 88 -14.18 7.38 -2.43
C ARG A 88 -13.21 6.46 -1.68
N LEU A 89 -13.57 6.00 -0.49
CA LEU A 89 -12.76 5.07 0.30
C LEU A 89 -12.72 3.67 -0.31
N GLU A 90 -13.87 3.15 -0.74
CA GLU A 90 -13.98 1.89 -1.48
C GLU A 90 -13.05 1.86 -2.70
N ASN A 91 -13.12 2.88 -3.55
CA ASN A 91 -12.29 2.99 -4.76
C ASN A 91 -10.80 3.14 -4.42
N GLN A 92 -10.47 3.88 -3.35
CA GLN A 92 -9.08 4.09 -2.94
C GLN A 92 -8.48 2.79 -2.37
N ALA A 93 -9.24 2.04 -1.57
CA ALA A 93 -8.81 0.75 -1.02
C ALA A 93 -8.48 -0.24 -2.14
N GLN A 94 -9.36 -0.37 -3.13
CA GLN A 94 -9.10 -1.20 -4.32
C GLN A 94 -7.82 -0.76 -5.03
N ARG A 95 -7.67 0.54 -5.28
CA ARG A 95 -6.49 1.10 -5.96
C ARG A 95 -5.20 0.82 -5.19
N LEU A 96 -5.21 0.92 -3.86
CA LEU A 96 -4.07 0.61 -3.01
C LEU A 96 -3.65 -0.87 -3.11
N GLY A 97 -4.61 -1.78 -3.26
CA GLY A 97 -4.33 -3.19 -3.54
C GLY A 97 -3.73 -3.41 -4.93
N GLU A 98 -4.31 -2.80 -5.97
CA GLU A 98 -3.83 -2.91 -7.36
C GLU A 98 -2.37 -2.46 -7.53
N VAL A 99 -1.95 -1.44 -6.77
CA VAL A 99 -0.55 -0.94 -6.80
C VAL A 99 0.36 -1.59 -5.76
N GLY A 100 -0.16 -2.55 -4.97
CA GLY A 100 0.60 -3.30 -3.97
C GLY A 100 1.02 -2.50 -2.74
N VAL A 101 0.30 -1.41 -2.42
CA VAL A 101 0.53 -0.61 -1.21
C VAL A 101 -0.16 -1.26 -0.01
N LEU A 102 -1.40 -1.69 -0.17
CA LEU A 102 -2.06 -2.62 0.75
C LEU A 102 -1.89 -4.05 0.22
N SER A 103 -1.97 -5.02 1.13
CA SER A 103 -2.12 -6.42 0.70
C SER A 103 -3.43 -6.57 -0.07
N GLU A 104 -3.49 -7.49 -1.04
CA GLU A 104 -4.73 -7.76 -1.79
C GLU A 104 -5.89 -8.13 -0.85
N THR A 105 -5.59 -8.86 0.23
CA THR A 105 -6.59 -9.25 1.24
C THR A 105 -7.12 -8.05 2.01
N ASP A 106 -6.25 -7.15 2.47
CA ASP A 106 -6.68 -5.95 3.20
C ASP A 106 -7.47 -5.00 2.28
N ALA A 107 -6.98 -4.80 1.05
CA ALA A 107 -7.63 -3.96 0.05
C ALA A 107 -9.05 -4.44 -0.26
N ASP A 108 -9.23 -5.75 -0.50
CA ASP A 108 -10.55 -6.35 -0.74
C ASP A 108 -11.49 -6.19 0.48
N ARG A 109 -10.97 -6.40 1.68
CA ARG A 109 -11.76 -6.26 2.91
C ARG A 109 -12.20 -4.81 3.15
N TYR A 110 -11.30 -3.84 3.03
CA TYR A 110 -11.67 -2.41 3.09
C TYR A 110 -12.67 -2.03 2.00
N HIS A 111 -12.45 -2.49 0.77
CA HIS A 111 -13.34 -2.26 -0.35
C HIS A 111 -14.77 -2.74 -0.01
N ARG A 112 -14.92 -3.99 0.45
CA ARG A 112 -16.23 -4.54 0.85
C ARG A 112 -16.86 -3.77 2.00
N PHE A 113 -16.08 -3.42 3.02
CA PHE A 113 -16.59 -2.68 4.17
C PHE A 113 -17.20 -1.34 3.75
N PHE A 114 -16.46 -0.54 2.98
CA PHE A 114 -16.98 0.77 2.54
C PHE A 114 -18.11 0.66 1.53
N TYR A 115 -18.11 -0.38 0.70
CA TYR A 115 -19.25 -0.70 -0.16
C TYR A 115 -20.52 -0.99 0.66
N GLN A 116 -20.42 -1.84 1.70
CA GLN A 116 -21.55 -2.14 2.57
C GLN A 116 -22.03 -0.93 3.36
N MET A 117 -21.12 -0.07 3.82
CA MET A 117 -21.46 1.21 4.46
C MET A 117 -22.19 2.14 3.49
N GLU A 118 -21.71 2.28 2.24
CA GLU A 118 -22.39 3.06 1.20
C GLU A 118 -23.82 2.54 0.97
N GLU A 119 -23.96 1.23 0.74
CA GLU A 119 -25.24 0.59 0.45
C GLU A 119 -26.21 0.74 1.63
N THR A 120 -25.74 0.48 2.85
CA THR A 120 -26.54 0.62 4.07
C THR A 120 -27.05 2.04 4.21
N TRP A 121 -26.18 3.04 4.00
CA TRP A 121 -26.61 4.43 4.06
C TRP A 121 -27.64 4.72 2.97
N ILE A 122 -27.37 4.41 1.70
CA ILE A 122 -28.34 4.62 0.61
C ILE A 122 -29.72 4.02 0.92
N LEU A 123 -29.78 2.80 1.45
CA LEU A 123 -31.03 2.09 1.74
C LEU A 123 -31.76 2.62 2.99
N SER A 124 -31.04 3.22 3.93
CA SER A 124 -31.62 3.66 5.21
C SER A 124 -32.34 5.01 5.13
N ASP A 125 -32.21 5.76 4.02
CA ASP A 125 -32.81 7.09 3.81
C ASP A 125 -32.66 8.04 5.02
N GLY A 126 -31.53 7.91 5.74
CA GLY A 126 -31.21 8.69 6.94
C GLY A 126 -31.90 8.27 8.24
N GLN A 127 -32.80 7.27 8.24
CA GLN A 127 -33.60 6.90 9.42
C GLN A 127 -33.12 5.62 10.13
N ASP A 128 -32.59 4.65 9.40
CA ASP A 128 -32.26 3.31 9.93
C ASP A 128 -30.76 2.96 9.85
N VAL A 129 -29.87 3.96 9.84
CA VAL A 129 -28.43 3.71 9.80
C VAL A 129 -27.95 3.08 11.11
N PRO A 130 -27.19 1.96 11.06
CA PRO A 130 -26.58 1.36 12.23
C PRO A 130 -25.61 2.34 12.91
N MET A 131 -25.91 2.73 14.15
CA MET A 131 -25.13 3.74 14.89
C MET A 131 -23.73 3.24 15.28
N GLU A 132 -23.62 2.00 15.73
CA GLU A 132 -22.36 1.45 16.27
C GLU A 132 -21.21 1.44 15.24
N PRO A 133 -21.37 0.95 14.00
CA PRO A 133 -20.33 1.04 12.98
C PRO A 133 -19.94 2.48 12.64
N VAL A 134 -20.89 3.41 12.66
CA VAL A 134 -20.65 4.82 12.36
C VAL A 134 -19.82 5.50 13.46
N GLU A 135 -20.18 5.27 14.72
CA GLU A 135 -19.43 5.78 15.88
C GLU A 135 -18.00 5.22 15.92
N LYS A 136 -17.83 3.94 15.63
CA LYS A 136 -16.52 3.30 15.52
C LYS A 136 -15.71 3.94 14.39
N LEU A 137 -16.27 4.10 13.19
CA LEU A 137 -15.57 4.76 12.08
C LEU A 137 -15.05 6.16 12.46
N VAL A 138 -15.85 6.95 13.18
CA VAL A 138 -15.43 8.27 13.70
C VAL A 138 -14.24 8.16 14.65
N GLN A 139 -14.27 7.21 15.57
CA GLN A 139 -13.20 6.99 16.54
C GLN A 139 -11.89 6.54 15.88
N LEU A 140 -11.96 5.60 14.92
CA LEU A 140 -10.78 5.09 14.24
C LEU A 140 -10.13 6.16 13.34
N ALA A 141 -10.95 6.97 12.68
CA ALA A 141 -10.48 8.07 11.84
C ALA A 141 -9.56 9.04 12.61
N GLY A 142 -9.76 9.18 13.93
CA GLY A 142 -8.95 10.03 14.80
C GLY A 142 -7.77 9.34 15.51
N GLN A 143 -7.50 8.05 15.29
CA GLN A 143 -6.42 7.32 15.98
C GLN A 143 -5.14 7.26 15.16
N ASP A 144 -4.11 8.01 15.57
CA ASP A 144 -2.79 8.01 14.92
C ASP A 144 -2.09 6.64 14.94
N ASP A 145 -2.18 5.93 16.07
CA ASP A 145 -1.49 4.63 16.30
C ASP A 145 -1.93 3.53 15.32
N PHE A 146 -3.17 3.58 14.82
CA PHE A 146 -3.67 2.65 13.81
C PHE A 146 -2.96 2.85 12.47
N TRP A 147 -2.71 4.10 12.10
CA TRP A 147 -2.08 4.48 10.83
C TRP A 147 -0.58 4.19 10.83
N GLU A 148 0.09 4.31 11.97
CA GLU A 148 1.52 3.98 12.10
C GLU A 148 1.85 2.51 11.79
N LYS A 149 0.88 1.61 12.00
CA LYS A 149 1.01 0.19 11.68
C LYS A 149 0.78 -0.15 10.20
N GLY A 150 0.45 0.85 9.37
CA GLY A 150 0.13 0.65 7.96
C GLY A 150 -1.32 0.22 7.70
N ALA A 151 -2.24 0.49 8.64
CA ALA A 151 -3.67 0.17 8.54
C ALA A 151 -4.00 -1.32 8.26
N PRO A 152 -3.50 -2.28 9.06
CA PRO A 152 -3.86 -3.68 8.90
C PRO A 152 -5.37 -3.89 9.10
N TYR A 153 -6.03 -4.64 8.20
CA TYR A 153 -7.48 -4.79 8.29
C TYR A 153 -7.91 -5.58 9.52
N ASP A 154 -7.11 -6.53 10.03
CA ASP A 154 -7.47 -7.28 11.23
C ASP A 154 -7.62 -6.36 12.47
N ASP A 155 -6.79 -5.30 12.59
CA ASP A 155 -6.93 -4.30 13.64
C ASP A 155 -8.18 -3.44 13.40
N PHE A 156 -8.48 -3.11 12.13
CA PHE A 156 -9.71 -2.42 11.73
C PHE A 156 -10.96 -3.24 12.08
N ALA A 157 -11.01 -4.51 11.68
CA ALA A 157 -12.12 -5.43 11.92
C ALA A 157 -12.36 -5.66 13.42
N SER A 158 -11.29 -5.90 14.17
CA SER A 158 -11.33 -6.04 15.63
C SER A 158 -11.91 -4.79 16.29
N PHE A 159 -11.54 -3.62 15.79
CA PHE A 159 -12.07 -2.34 16.27
C PHE A 159 -13.55 -2.17 15.89
N MET A 160 -13.91 -2.53 14.67
CA MET A 160 -15.29 -2.49 14.17
C MET A 160 -16.21 -3.52 14.85
N GLY A 161 -15.65 -4.55 15.49
CA GLY A 161 -16.41 -5.69 16.04
C GLY A 161 -16.88 -6.66 14.96
N GLU A 162 -16.19 -6.70 13.82
CA GLU A 162 -16.39 -7.71 12.79
C GLU A 162 -15.53 -8.94 13.16
N ASP A 163 -16.19 -10.01 13.62
CA ASP A 163 -15.58 -11.33 13.90
C ASP A 163 -15.34 -12.13 12.60
#